data_AF-A0A7Y5UT71-F1
#
_entry.id   AF-A0A7Y5UT71-F1
#
_cell.length_a   1.000
_cell.length_b   1.000
_cell.length_c   1.000
_cell.angle_alpha   90.00
_cell.angle_beta   90.00
_cell.angle_gamma   90.00
#
_symmetry.space_group_name_H-M   'P 1'
#
loop_
_entity.id
_entity.type
_entity.pdbx_description
1 polymer ?
#
loop_
_entity_poly.entity_id
_entity_poly.type
_entity_poly.pdbx_seq_one_letter_code
_entity_poly.pdbx_strand_id
1 'polypeptide(L)'
;MADLFSTKPPPSERRNASVAALLTWFLPGAGHFMLGSYGLGLVFLLVVEGLYYAGLSLSGGMTFEFLDPELRSPLAPALSPEIGNLGGLLWQLKTYGFGTGIVRPWPPGIVLGSLLTGLSGVLNMIVMCHAHTLARAPSPAVANRTALVTLLAWLVPGLGHFRQGRRGRALVVFGLLVGCFVLGTVLAEGSNLSRERHFYYCAGQFGIGLPALLGELFFGSMRVTRDIPYVDGGLVFACVAGLLNILAMIDVYGWTEARELGLPLKSSEHAGESAAAAAPATGVNIRL
;
A
#
# COMPACT_ATOMS: atom_id res chain seq x y z
N MET A 1 28.14 31.09 23.09
CA MET A 1 28.05 30.09 24.18
C MET A 1 26.67 29.41 24.26
N ALA A 2 25.92 29.34 23.14
CA ALA A 2 24.53 28.82 23.11
C ALA A 2 24.31 27.65 22.11
N ASP A 3 25.36 27.13 21.47
CA ASP A 3 25.26 26.04 20.48
C ASP A 3 25.77 24.67 20.98
N LEU A 4 26.18 24.55 22.24
CA LEU A 4 26.79 23.32 22.76
C LEU A 4 25.80 22.21 23.19
N PHE A 5 24.49 22.43 23.03
CA PHE A 5 23.45 21.47 23.45
C PHE A 5 22.54 20.99 22.32
N SER A 6 22.94 21.16 21.05
CA SER A 6 22.24 20.50 19.94
C SER A 6 22.61 19.02 19.93
N THR A 7 21.87 18.21 20.70
CA THR A 7 22.01 16.75 20.78
C THR A 7 21.44 16.02 19.57
N LYS A 8 21.35 16.66 18.40
CA LYS A 8 21.04 15.94 17.18
C LYS A 8 22.30 15.21 16.74
N PRO A 9 22.34 13.86 16.79
CA PRO A 9 23.51 13.14 16.31
C PRO A 9 23.80 13.53 14.86
N PRO A 10 25.08 13.55 14.45
CA PRO A 10 25.46 13.93 13.10
C PRO A 10 24.78 13.02 12.07
N PRO A 11 24.49 13.51 10.84
CA PRO A 11 23.79 12.75 9.80
C PRO A 11 24.42 11.41 9.41
N SER A 12 25.67 11.16 9.83
CA SER A 12 26.50 10.01 9.47
C SER A 12 26.18 8.70 10.20
N GLU A 13 25.32 8.69 11.22
CA GLU A 13 24.81 7.45 11.84
C GLU A 13 23.38 7.07 11.41
N ARG A 14 22.86 7.69 10.33
CA ARG A 14 21.61 7.25 9.71
C ARG A 14 21.86 5.91 9.02
N ARG A 15 21.55 4.80 9.71
CA ARG A 15 21.51 3.46 9.11
C ARG A 15 20.75 3.51 7.78
N ASN A 16 21.23 2.80 6.77
CA ASN A 16 20.73 2.92 5.40
C ASN A 16 19.22 2.54 5.33
N ALA A 17 18.36 3.56 5.26
CA ALA A 17 16.91 3.42 5.33
C ALA A 17 16.36 2.61 4.16
N SER A 18 16.97 2.73 2.98
CA SER A 18 16.62 1.93 1.80
C SER A 18 16.92 0.45 2.03
N VAL A 19 18.06 0.13 2.66
CA VAL A 19 18.39 -1.25 3.01
C VAL A 19 17.41 -1.80 4.05
N ALA A 20 17.03 -1.01 5.06
CA ALA A 20 16.01 -1.43 6.03
C ALA A 20 14.67 -1.76 5.35
N ALA A 21 14.23 -0.92 4.41
CA ALA A 21 13.01 -1.14 3.64
C ALA A 21 13.09 -2.38 2.75
N LEU A 22 14.20 -2.55 2.00
CA LEU A 22 14.41 -3.68 1.09
C LEU A 22 14.51 -5.01 1.83
N LEU A 23 15.19 -5.04 2.98
CA LEU A 23 15.24 -6.23 3.83
C LEU A 23 13.83 -6.62 4.29
N THR A 24 13.05 -5.65 4.78
CA THR A 24 11.65 -5.88 5.18
C THR A 24 10.77 -6.31 4.01
N TRP A 25 10.97 -5.76 2.81
CA TRP A 25 10.23 -6.16 1.60
C TRP A 25 10.43 -7.64 1.28
N PHE A 26 11.68 -8.10 1.36
CA PHE A 26 12.03 -9.49 1.12
C PHE A 26 11.58 -10.41 2.26
N LEU A 27 11.90 -10.06 3.50
CA LEU A 27 11.54 -10.82 4.69
C LEU A 27 10.91 -9.88 5.73
N PRO A 28 9.60 -9.99 6.01
CA PRO A 28 8.91 -9.10 6.94
C PRO A 28 9.64 -8.97 8.29
N GLY A 29 9.88 -7.73 8.72
CA GLY A 29 10.59 -7.43 9.97
C GLY A 29 12.12 -7.49 9.92
N ALA A 30 12.75 -7.93 8.81
CA ALA A 30 14.22 -8.01 8.69
C ALA A 30 14.92 -6.64 8.81
N GLY A 31 14.32 -5.57 8.28
CA GLY A 31 14.82 -4.22 8.50
C GLY A 31 14.83 -3.82 9.98
N HIS A 32 13.82 -4.23 10.76
CA HIS A 32 13.75 -3.95 12.19
C HIS A 32 14.81 -4.70 12.99
N PHE A 33 15.14 -5.94 12.60
CA PHE A 33 16.28 -6.67 13.17
C PHE A 33 17.60 -5.96 12.91
N MET A 34 17.84 -5.50 11.67
CA MET A 34 19.03 -4.69 11.33
C MET A 34 19.10 -3.40 12.17
N LEU A 35 17.94 -2.79 12.44
CA LEU A 35 17.82 -1.59 13.26
C LEU A 35 17.89 -1.86 14.78
N GLY A 36 18.07 -3.12 15.22
CA GLY A 36 18.15 -3.50 16.64
C GLY A 36 16.80 -3.54 17.36
N SER A 37 15.69 -3.39 16.65
CA SER A 37 14.33 -3.43 17.18
C SER A 37 13.75 -4.85 17.09
N TYR A 38 14.39 -5.80 17.75
CA TYR A 38 14.11 -7.23 17.62
C TYR A 38 12.66 -7.61 17.95
N GLY A 39 12.08 -7.02 19.01
CA GLY A 39 10.69 -7.30 19.40
C GLY A 39 9.68 -6.96 18.30
N LEU A 40 9.78 -5.75 17.73
CA LEU A 40 8.93 -5.36 16.60
C LEU A 40 9.22 -6.19 15.35
N GLY A 41 10.49 -6.49 15.06
CA GLY A 41 10.87 -7.35 13.93
C GLY A 41 10.20 -8.71 14.00
N LEU A 42 10.21 -9.35 15.18
CA LEU A 42 9.55 -10.63 15.40
C LEU A 42 8.04 -10.53 15.27
N VAL A 43 7.41 -9.50 15.83
CA VAL A 43 5.96 -9.29 15.69
C VAL A 43 5.57 -9.13 14.23
N PHE A 44 6.29 -8.31 13.46
CA PHE A 44 5.99 -8.11 12.04
C PHE A 44 6.21 -9.37 11.22
N LEU A 45 7.29 -10.11 11.48
CA LEU A 45 7.53 -11.41 10.87
C LEU A 45 6.34 -12.35 11.12
N LEU A 46 5.96 -12.56 12.38
CA LEU A 46 4.91 -13.49 12.75
C LEU A 46 3.53 -13.09 12.21
N VAL A 47 3.19 -11.80 12.22
CA VAL A 47 1.90 -11.32 11.73
C VAL A 47 1.83 -11.44 10.21
N VAL A 48 2.83 -10.92 9.49
CA VAL A 48 2.80 -10.88 8.02
C VAL A 48 2.93 -12.29 7.44
N GLU A 49 3.93 -13.07 7.88
CA GLU A 49 4.09 -14.46 7.42
C GLU A 49 2.97 -15.36 7.94
N GLY A 50 2.46 -15.12 9.13
CA GLY A 50 1.31 -15.85 9.67
C GLY A 50 0.06 -15.67 8.81
N LEU A 51 -0.23 -14.44 8.37
CA LEU A 51 -1.31 -14.16 7.43
C LEU A 51 -1.07 -14.84 6.08
N TYR A 52 0.15 -14.74 5.54
CA TYR A 52 0.50 -15.36 4.27
C TYR A 52 0.32 -16.88 4.31
N TYR A 53 0.90 -17.53 5.32
CA TYR A 53 0.82 -18.97 5.51
C TYR A 53 -0.61 -19.44 5.79
N ALA A 54 -1.37 -18.73 6.64
CA ALA A 54 -2.78 -19.03 6.86
C ALA A 54 -3.57 -18.92 5.56
N GLY A 55 -3.27 -17.91 4.74
CA GLY A 55 -3.87 -17.73 3.42
C GLY A 55 -3.59 -18.91 2.48
N LEU A 56 -2.35 -19.37 2.42
CA LEU A 56 -1.96 -20.55 1.63
C LEU A 56 -2.57 -21.84 2.14
N SER A 57 -2.66 -22.02 3.45
CA SER A 57 -3.30 -23.19 4.05
C SER A 57 -4.79 -23.27 3.70
N LEU A 58 -5.52 -22.16 3.80
CA LEU A 58 -6.95 -22.09 3.47
C LEU A 58 -7.24 -22.24 1.97
N SER A 59 -6.32 -21.75 1.13
CA SER A 59 -6.44 -21.82 -0.33
C SER A 59 -5.83 -23.07 -0.95
N GLY A 60 -5.17 -23.93 -0.16
CA GLY A 60 -4.39 -25.05 -0.70
C GLY A 60 -3.25 -24.63 -1.64
N GLY A 61 -2.79 -23.39 -1.52
CA GLY A 61 -1.80 -22.77 -2.42
C GLY A 61 -2.34 -22.34 -3.80
N MET A 62 -3.65 -22.44 -4.04
CA MET A 62 -4.27 -22.26 -5.36
C MET A 62 -4.53 -20.79 -5.75
N THR A 63 -4.08 -19.80 -4.98
CA THR A 63 -4.45 -18.39 -5.22
C THR A 63 -3.99 -17.83 -6.57
N PHE A 64 -2.93 -18.38 -7.15
CA PHE A 64 -2.47 -18.02 -8.51
C PHE A 64 -3.05 -18.92 -9.62
N GLU A 65 -3.81 -19.97 -9.27
CA GLU A 65 -4.53 -20.78 -10.27
C GLU A 65 -5.70 -20.03 -10.90
N PHE A 66 -6.16 -18.94 -10.26
CA PHE A 66 -7.14 -17.99 -10.82
C PHE A 66 -6.71 -17.38 -12.15
N LEU A 67 -5.41 -17.24 -12.40
CA LEU A 67 -4.92 -16.68 -13.65
C LEU A 67 -5.24 -17.64 -14.79
N ASP A 68 -5.86 -17.09 -15.84
CA ASP A 68 -6.02 -17.82 -17.10
C ASP A 68 -4.67 -18.29 -17.62
N PRO A 69 -4.58 -19.49 -18.21
CA PRO A 69 -3.32 -20.07 -18.69
C PRO A 69 -2.48 -19.12 -19.55
N GLU A 70 -3.13 -18.29 -20.37
CA GLU A 70 -2.51 -17.32 -21.27
C GLU A 70 -1.81 -16.17 -20.54
N LEU A 71 -2.21 -15.88 -19.30
CA LEU A 71 -1.71 -14.77 -18.49
C LEU A 71 -0.59 -15.20 -17.52
N ARG A 72 -0.23 -16.50 -17.48
CA ARG A 72 0.73 -17.11 -16.54
C ARG A 72 2.19 -16.88 -16.94
N SER A 73 2.59 -15.63 -17.05
CA SER A 73 4.00 -15.26 -17.27
C SER A 73 4.79 -15.26 -15.95
N PRO A 74 6.13 -15.38 -16.00
CA PRO A 74 6.97 -15.27 -14.79
C PRO A 74 6.81 -13.94 -14.03
N LEU A 75 6.38 -12.87 -14.72
CA LEU A 75 6.18 -11.55 -14.13
C LEU A 75 4.72 -11.29 -13.72
N ALA A 76 3.77 -12.13 -14.11
CA ALA A 76 2.35 -11.97 -13.76
C ALA A 76 2.10 -11.80 -12.26
N PRO A 77 2.77 -12.57 -11.36
CA PRO A 77 2.57 -12.41 -9.92
C PRO A 77 3.06 -11.06 -9.38
N ALA A 78 3.95 -10.35 -10.08
CA ALA A 78 4.43 -9.03 -9.65
C ALA A 78 3.33 -7.96 -9.65
N LEU A 79 2.22 -8.20 -10.36
CA LEU A 79 1.06 -7.32 -10.38
C LEU A 79 0.04 -7.62 -9.26
N SER A 80 0.29 -8.65 -8.45
CA SER A 80 -0.59 -9.04 -7.34
C SER A 80 -0.22 -8.29 -6.04
N PRO A 81 -1.16 -8.10 -5.09
CA PRO A 81 -0.84 -7.45 -3.82
C PRO A 81 0.23 -8.20 -3.01
N GLU A 82 0.35 -9.51 -3.21
CA GLU A 82 1.37 -10.37 -2.60
C GLU A 82 2.80 -9.92 -2.87
N ILE A 83 3.05 -9.14 -3.94
CA ILE A 83 4.38 -8.58 -4.24
C ILE A 83 4.95 -7.74 -3.10
N GLY A 84 4.09 -7.21 -2.21
CA GLY A 84 4.52 -6.52 -1.00
C GLY A 84 5.24 -7.45 0.01
N ASN A 85 4.99 -8.76 -0.02
CA ASN A 85 5.75 -9.78 0.70
C ASN A 85 6.50 -10.66 -0.30
N LEU A 86 7.65 -10.17 -0.77
CA LEU A 86 8.39 -10.81 -1.86
C LEU A 86 8.89 -12.22 -1.49
N GLY A 87 9.37 -12.42 -0.26
CA GLY A 87 9.84 -13.73 0.20
C GLY A 87 8.74 -14.78 0.20
N GLY A 88 7.58 -14.44 0.79
CA GLY A 88 6.39 -15.30 0.77
C GLY A 88 5.92 -15.61 -0.65
N LEU A 89 5.88 -14.59 -1.53
CA LEU A 89 5.52 -14.74 -2.94
C LEU A 89 6.46 -15.69 -3.68
N LEU A 90 7.76 -15.47 -3.60
CA LEU A 90 8.76 -16.32 -4.26
C LEU A 90 8.69 -17.77 -3.74
N TRP A 91 8.48 -17.94 -2.43
CA TRP A 91 8.29 -19.26 -1.85
C TRP A 91 7.03 -19.95 -2.38
N GLN A 92 5.91 -19.22 -2.48
CA GLN A 92 4.68 -19.76 -3.06
C GLN A 92 4.87 -20.16 -4.53
N LEU A 93 5.48 -19.29 -5.35
CA LEU A 93 5.69 -19.58 -6.77
C LEU A 93 6.62 -20.78 -6.96
N LYS A 94 7.63 -20.93 -6.11
CA LYS A 94 8.51 -22.10 -6.11
C LYS A 94 7.77 -23.39 -5.72
N THR A 95 6.88 -23.31 -4.73
CA THR A 95 6.22 -24.49 -4.14
C THR A 95 4.97 -24.93 -4.91
N TYR A 96 4.14 -23.98 -5.33
CA TYR A 96 2.81 -24.21 -5.91
C TYR A 96 2.71 -23.73 -7.38
N GLY A 97 3.51 -22.74 -7.77
CA GLY A 97 3.45 -22.15 -9.11
C GLY A 97 2.05 -21.64 -9.46
N PHE A 98 1.60 -21.96 -10.68
CA PHE A 98 0.23 -21.72 -11.15
C PHE A 98 -0.64 -22.99 -11.09
N GLY A 99 -0.36 -23.88 -10.14
CA GLY A 99 -1.05 -25.15 -9.98
C GLY A 99 -0.52 -26.27 -10.86
N THR A 100 -1.18 -27.43 -10.78
CA THR A 100 -0.78 -28.66 -11.47
C THR A 100 -1.22 -28.75 -12.93
N GLY A 101 -2.00 -27.78 -13.41
CA GLY A 101 -2.62 -27.80 -14.74
C GLY A 101 -3.85 -28.71 -14.85
N ILE A 102 -4.26 -29.36 -13.75
CA ILE A 102 -5.46 -30.20 -13.68
C ILE A 102 -6.58 -29.39 -13.04
N VAL A 103 -7.76 -29.39 -13.68
CA VAL A 103 -8.96 -28.72 -13.13
C VAL A 103 -9.38 -29.42 -11.85
N ARG A 104 -9.48 -28.66 -10.76
CA ARG A 104 -9.90 -29.14 -9.44
C ARG A 104 -10.82 -28.13 -8.77
N PRO A 105 -11.78 -28.57 -7.93
CA PRO A 105 -12.63 -27.65 -7.19
C PRO A 105 -11.80 -26.76 -6.27
N TRP A 106 -12.19 -25.50 -6.16
CA TRP A 106 -11.57 -24.61 -5.18
C TRP A 106 -11.87 -25.08 -3.75
N PRO A 107 -10.88 -24.99 -2.84
CA PRO A 107 -11.12 -25.30 -1.44
C PRO A 107 -12.12 -24.31 -0.83
N PRO A 108 -12.88 -24.70 0.21
CA PRO A 108 -13.90 -23.81 0.82
C PRO A 108 -13.34 -22.48 1.31
N GLY A 109 -12.07 -22.47 1.74
CA GLY A 109 -11.37 -21.29 2.23
C GLY A 109 -10.72 -20.42 1.15
N ILE A 110 -10.95 -20.66 -0.14
CA ILE A 110 -10.19 -20.02 -1.23
C ILE A 110 -10.26 -18.48 -1.22
N VAL A 111 -11.45 -17.91 -0.98
CA VAL A 111 -11.66 -16.45 -0.97
C VAL A 111 -10.96 -15.83 0.24
N LEU A 112 -11.16 -16.38 1.43
CA LEU A 112 -10.46 -15.90 2.61
C LEU A 112 -8.94 -16.09 2.47
N GLY A 113 -8.53 -17.22 1.88
CA GLY A 113 -7.14 -17.55 1.64
C GLY A 113 -6.44 -16.51 0.75
N SER A 114 -7.06 -16.15 -0.38
CA SER A 114 -6.55 -15.13 -1.31
C SER A 114 -6.55 -13.72 -0.70
N LEU A 115 -7.54 -13.40 0.14
CA LEU A 115 -7.58 -12.14 0.87
C LEU A 115 -6.42 -12.05 1.87
N LEU A 116 -6.13 -13.13 2.60
CA LEU A 116 -5.05 -13.15 3.60
C LEU A 116 -3.66 -13.05 2.96
N THR A 117 -3.41 -13.73 1.83
CA THR A 117 -2.13 -13.59 1.11
C THR A 117 -1.94 -12.16 0.58
N GLY A 118 -2.98 -11.59 -0.02
CA GLY A 118 -2.95 -10.20 -0.49
C GLY A 118 -2.76 -9.20 0.65
N LEU A 119 -3.47 -9.40 1.77
CA LEU A 119 -3.37 -8.57 2.97
C LEU A 119 -1.95 -8.58 3.56
N SER A 120 -1.31 -9.75 3.61
CA SER A 120 0.09 -9.86 4.05
C SER A 120 0.99 -8.92 3.22
N GLY A 121 0.84 -8.92 1.90
CA GLY A 121 1.63 -8.06 1.02
C GLY A 121 1.45 -6.56 1.32
N VAL A 122 0.20 -6.09 1.39
CA VAL A 122 -0.09 -4.68 1.69
C VAL A 122 0.41 -4.28 3.08
N LEU A 123 0.18 -5.11 4.09
CA LEU A 123 0.68 -4.85 5.44
C LEU A 123 2.21 -4.79 5.47
N ASN A 124 2.90 -5.66 4.73
CA ASN A 124 4.36 -5.60 4.66
C ASN A 124 4.86 -4.29 4.04
N MET A 125 4.16 -3.73 3.04
CA MET A 125 4.51 -2.41 2.50
C MET A 125 4.40 -1.31 3.57
N ILE A 126 3.41 -1.37 4.46
CA ILE A 126 3.32 -0.46 5.60
C ILE A 126 4.48 -0.68 6.59
N VAL A 127 4.87 -1.94 6.83
CA VAL A 127 6.02 -2.30 7.67
C VAL A 127 7.33 -1.83 7.02
N MET A 128 7.46 -1.84 5.70
CA MET A 128 8.60 -1.24 4.97
C MET A 128 8.68 0.26 5.20
N CYS A 129 7.56 0.99 5.08
CA CYS A 129 7.47 2.41 5.42
C CYS A 129 7.88 2.68 6.87
N HIS A 130 7.47 1.81 7.79
CA HIS A 130 7.88 1.88 9.19
C HIS A 130 9.40 1.67 9.35
N ALA A 131 9.99 0.63 8.75
CA ALA A 131 11.42 0.36 8.84
C ALA A 131 12.25 1.53 8.26
N HIS A 132 11.81 2.04 7.10
CA HIS A 132 12.42 3.19 6.44
C HIS A 132 12.39 4.45 7.31
N THR A 133 11.24 4.78 7.91
CA THR A 133 11.16 5.93 8.81
C THR A 133 11.92 5.69 10.11
N LEU A 134 11.87 4.50 10.70
CA LEU A 134 12.61 4.16 11.91
C LEU A 134 14.13 4.37 11.74
N ALA A 135 14.67 4.04 10.57
CA ALA A 135 16.09 4.27 10.25
C ALA A 135 16.49 5.76 10.19
N ARG A 136 15.52 6.65 9.99
CA ARG A 136 15.73 8.10 9.79
C ARG A 136 15.25 8.94 10.97
N ALA A 137 14.33 8.41 11.74
CA ALA A 137 13.60 9.13 12.76
C ALA A 137 14.42 9.35 14.03
N PRO A 138 14.22 10.49 14.71
CA PRO A 138 14.84 10.74 16.00
C PRO A 138 14.28 9.86 17.13
N SER A 139 13.10 9.27 16.95
CA SER A 139 12.49 8.35 17.92
C SER A 139 11.56 7.33 17.24
N PRO A 140 11.33 6.15 17.87
CA PRO A 140 10.39 5.16 17.37
C PRO A 140 8.94 5.67 17.26
N ALA A 141 8.57 6.66 18.08
CA ALA A 141 7.23 7.25 18.06
C ALA A 141 6.88 7.90 16.70
N VAL A 142 7.87 8.45 16.00
CA VAL A 142 7.69 9.03 14.66
C VAL A 142 7.40 7.94 13.64
N ALA A 143 8.14 6.83 13.65
CA ALA A 143 7.91 5.70 12.75
C ALA A 143 6.53 5.08 12.98
N ASN A 144 6.14 4.88 14.25
CA ASN A 144 4.82 4.39 14.63
C ASN A 144 3.70 5.30 14.11
N ARG A 145 3.85 6.62 14.29
CA ARG A 145 2.84 7.60 13.85
C ARG A 145 2.71 7.60 12.33
N THR A 146 3.83 7.63 11.59
CA THR A 146 3.84 7.62 10.13
C THR A 146 3.21 6.34 9.58
N ALA A 147 3.59 5.19 10.12
CA ALA A 147 3.00 3.90 9.73
C ALA A 147 1.50 3.86 10.02
N LEU A 148 1.07 4.32 11.21
CA LEU A 148 -0.34 4.36 11.59
C LEU A 148 -1.18 5.21 10.63
N VAL A 149 -0.76 6.45 10.34
CA VAL A 149 -1.57 7.30 9.43
C VAL A 149 -1.60 6.77 8.00
N THR A 150 -0.52 6.11 7.56
CA THR A 150 -0.46 5.46 6.24
C THR A 150 -1.38 4.24 6.19
N LEU A 151 -1.39 3.42 7.25
CA LEU A 151 -2.32 2.31 7.42
C LEU A 151 -3.77 2.78 7.42
N LEU A 152 -4.08 3.86 8.14
CA LEU A 152 -5.42 4.45 8.18
C LEU A 152 -5.85 4.94 6.78
N ALA A 153 -4.94 5.56 6.03
CA ALA A 153 -5.21 6.01 4.65
C ALA A 153 -5.54 4.84 3.70
N TRP A 154 -4.89 3.70 3.89
CA TRP A 154 -5.24 2.48 3.16
C TRP A 154 -6.60 1.93 3.60
N LEU A 155 -6.78 1.69 4.92
CA LEU A 155 -7.98 1.06 5.47
C LEU A 155 -9.27 1.75 5.03
N VAL A 156 -9.30 3.09 5.13
CA VAL A 156 -10.41 3.91 4.68
C VAL A 156 -9.85 5.11 3.91
N PRO A 157 -10.18 5.25 2.61
CA PRO A 157 -9.71 6.38 1.81
C PRO A 157 -9.93 7.72 2.51
N GLY A 158 -8.87 8.52 2.65
CA GLY A 158 -8.93 9.84 3.31
C GLY A 158 -8.83 9.84 4.83
N LEU A 159 -8.88 8.70 5.53
CA LEU A 159 -8.81 8.66 7.00
C LEU A 159 -7.43 9.08 7.54
N GLY A 160 -6.35 8.75 6.82
CA GLY A 160 -5.00 9.27 7.13
C GLY A 160 -4.93 10.80 7.03
N HIS A 161 -5.50 11.40 5.98
CA HIS A 161 -5.61 12.86 5.84
C HIS A 161 -6.41 13.49 6.98
N PHE A 162 -7.52 12.86 7.36
CA PHE A 162 -8.36 13.33 8.46
C PHE A 162 -7.57 13.33 9.77
N ARG A 163 -6.81 12.26 10.04
CA ARG A 163 -5.98 12.13 11.25
C ARG A 163 -4.83 13.15 11.31
N GLN A 164 -4.35 13.61 10.16
CA GLN A 164 -3.38 14.71 10.02
C GLN A 164 -3.99 16.11 10.19
N GLY A 165 -5.32 16.22 10.34
CA GLY A 165 -6.05 17.49 10.39
C GLY A 165 -6.37 18.08 9.00
N ARG A 166 -6.02 17.39 7.91
CA ARG A 166 -6.24 17.84 6.52
C ARG A 166 -7.66 17.49 6.04
N ARG A 167 -8.68 17.98 6.77
CA ARG A 167 -10.11 17.59 6.62
C ARG A 167 -10.66 17.79 5.21
N GLY A 168 -10.34 18.90 4.55
CA GLY A 168 -10.79 19.15 3.17
C GLY A 168 -10.27 18.10 2.18
N ARG A 169 -8.98 17.76 2.27
CA ARG A 169 -8.39 16.69 1.45
C ARG A 169 -8.99 15.32 1.80
N ALA A 170 -9.23 15.05 3.08
CA ALA A 170 -9.89 13.82 3.52
C ALA A 170 -11.27 13.63 2.87
N LEU A 171 -12.11 14.68 2.87
CA LEU A 171 -13.44 14.63 2.28
C LEU A 171 -13.39 14.40 0.76
N VAL A 172 -12.50 15.11 0.05
CA VAL A 172 -12.33 14.95 -1.39
C VAL A 172 -11.83 13.55 -1.74
N VAL A 173 -10.80 13.06 -1.05
CA VAL A 173 -10.25 11.72 -1.26
C VAL A 173 -11.29 10.65 -0.98
N PHE A 174 -12.00 10.74 0.15
CA PHE A 174 -13.06 9.78 0.48
C PHE A 174 -14.18 9.79 -0.55
N GLY A 175 -14.76 10.96 -0.84
CA GLY A 175 -15.90 11.09 -1.74
C GLY A 175 -15.57 10.64 -3.17
N LEU A 176 -14.39 11.02 -3.68
CA LEU A 176 -13.98 10.66 -5.03
C LEU A 176 -13.65 9.16 -5.14
N LEU A 177 -12.83 8.63 -4.22
CA LEU A 177 -12.36 7.24 -4.35
C LEU A 177 -13.46 6.24 -4.01
N VAL A 178 -14.22 6.48 -2.93
CA VAL A 178 -15.38 5.62 -2.60
C VAL A 178 -16.48 5.79 -3.65
N GLY A 179 -16.70 7.01 -4.16
CA GLY A 179 -17.64 7.24 -5.25
C GLY A 179 -17.28 6.47 -6.52
N CYS A 180 -16.02 6.53 -6.97
CA CYS A 180 -15.53 5.76 -8.11
C CYS A 180 -15.65 4.25 -7.87
N PHE A 181 -15.30 3.76 -6.67
CA PHE A 181 -15.45 2.35 -6.33
C PHE A 181 -16.91 1.89 -6.37
N VAL A 182 -17.83 2.63 -5.72
CA VAL A 182 -19.25 2.30 -5.70
C VAL A 182 -19.84 2.36 -7.10
N LEU A 183 -19.55 3.41 -7.87
CA LEU A 183 -19.96 3.52 -9.27
C LEU A 183 -19.45 2.33 -10.09
N GLY A 184 -18.18 1.98 -9.92
CA GLY A 184 -17.56 0.84 -10.60
C GLY A 184 -18.26 -0.48 -10.27
N THR A 185 -18.53 -0.72 -9.00
CA THR A 185 -19.27 -1.91 -8.54
C THR A 185 -20.71 -1.94 -9.03
N VAL A 186 -21.40 -0.79 -9.10
CA VAL A 186 -22.76 -0.71 -9.66
C VAL A 186 -22.76 -1.02 -11.16
N LEU A 187 -21.84 -0.42 -11.93
CA LEU A 187 -21.71 -0.66 -13.38
C LEU A 187 -21.35 -2.12 -13.71
N ALA A 188 -20.53 -2.74 -12.87
CA ALA A 188 -20.19 -4.15 -12.96
C ALA A 188 -21.19 -5.09 -12.27
N GLU A 189 -22.30 -4.58 -11.73
CA GLU A 189 -23.30 -5.37 -10.99
C GLU A 189 -22.68 -6.29 -9.91
N GLY A 190 -21.61 -5.84 -9.26
CA GLY A 190 -20.86 -6.60 -8.25
C GLY A 190 -19.91 -7.68 -8.79
N SER A 191 -19.86 -7.93 -10.11
CA SER A 191 -18.98 -8.96 -10.68
C SER A 191 -17.49 -8.67 -10.43
N ASN A 192 -17.13 -7.38 -10.33
CA ASN A 192 -15.78 -6.88 -10.07
C ASN A 192 -15.23 -7.26 -8.69
N LEU A 193 -16.07 -7.70 -7.75
CA LEU A 193 -15.68 -8.07 -6.39
C LEU A 193 -15.10 -9.50 -6.29
N SER A 194 -14.68 -10.09 -7.40
CA SER A 194 -14.13 -11.45 -7.42
C SER A 194 -12.74 -11.45 -8.03
N ARG A 195 -11.74 -11.76 -7.19
CA ARG A 195 -10.38 -11.98 -7.67
C ARG A 195 -10.26 -13.12 -8.67
N GLU A 196 -11.08 -14.16 -8.49
CA GLU A 196 -11.14 -15.31 -9.40
C GLU A 196 -11.49 -14.86 -10.82
N ARG A 197 -12.49 -13.98 -10.98
CA ARG A 197 -12.92 -13.48 -12.29
C ARG A 197 -11.99 -12.40 -12.87
N HIS A 198 -11.46 -11.55 -12.00
CA HIS A 198 -10.81 -10.31 -12.43
C HIS A 198 -9.49 -10.08 -11.68
N PHE A 199 -8.58 -11.05 -11.80
CA PHE A 199 -7.34 -11.11 -11.03
C PHE A 199 -6.56 -9.78 -10.97
N TYR A 200 -6.29 -9.16 -12.12
CA TYR A 200 -5.50 -7.92 -12.18
C TYR A 200 -6.27 -6.67 -11.73
N TYR A 201 -7.56 -6.57 -12.05
CA TYR A 201 -8.38 -5.44 -11.60
C TYR A 201 -8.57 -5.49 -10.08
N CYS A 202 -8.79 -6.69 -9.54
CA CYS A 202 -8.85 -6.91 -8.10
C CYS A 202 -7.55 -6.47 -7.42
N ALA A 203 -6.39 -6.79 -7.99
CA ALA A 203 -5.10 -6.38 -7.43
C ALA A 203 -4.96 -4.85 -7.27
N GLY A 204 -5.38 -4.07 -8.26
CA GLY A 204 -5.43 -2.60 -8.13
C GLY A 204 -6.50 -2.14 -7.14
N GLN A 205 -7.67 -2.79 -7.15
CA GLN A 205 -8.80 -2.50 -6.28
C GLN A 205 -8.48 -2.74 -4.79
N PHE A 206 -7.57 -3.65 -4.44
CA PHE A 206 -7.04 -3.82 -3.08
C PHE A 206 -6.47 -2.52 -2.48
N GLY A 207 -6.00 -1.60 -3.33
CA GLY A 207 -5.53 -0.29 -2.91
C GLY A 207 -6.60 0.54 -2.20
N ILE A 208 -7.90 0.29 -2.44
CA ILE A 208 -9.00 1.03 -1.79
C ILE A 208 -9.19 0.62 -0.31
N GLY A 209 -8.59 -0.49 0.14
CA GLY A 209 -8.65 -0.99 1.50
C GLY A 209 -9.94 -1.71 1.85
N LEU A 210 -10.53 -1.40 3.01
CA LEU A 210 -11.68 -2.11 3.57
C LEU A 210 -12.87 -2.22 2.60
N PRO A 211 -13.23 -1.22 1.78
CA PRO A 211 -14.32 -1.37 0.82
C PRO A 211 -14.14 -2.56 -0.14
N ALA A 212 -12.92 -2.77 -0.67
CA ALA A 212 -12.65 -3.93 -1.53
C ALA A 212 -12.63 -5.24 -0.73
N LEU A 213 -11.96 -5.26 0.43
CA LEU A 213 -11.82 -6.46 1.24
C LEU A 213 -13.19 -7.00 1.70
N LEU A 214 -14.05 -6.11 2.20
CA LEU A 214 -15.40 -6.49 2.61
C LEU A 214 -16.28 -6.80 1.41
N GLY A 215 -16.13 -6.05 0.31
CA GLY A 215 -16.82 -6.31 -0.94
C GLY A 215 -16.57 -7.73 -1.44
N GLU A 216 -15.30 -8.13 -1.58
CA GLU A 216 -14.95 -9.48 -2.02
C GLU A 216 -15.38 -10.56 -1.02
N LEU A 217 -15.17 -10.33 0.28
CA LEU A 217 -15.53 -11.32 1.31
C LEU A 217 -17.02 -11.67 1.32
N PHE A 218 -17.90 -10.68 1.17
CA PHE A 218 -19.35 -10.89 1.22
C PHE A 218 -19.99 -11.17 -0.14
N PHE A 219 -19.42 -10.65 -1.23
CA PHE A 219 -20.08 -10.60 -2.53
C PHE A 219 -19.27 -11.26 -3.66
N GLY A 220 -18.01 -11.64 -3.43
CA GLY A 220 -17.13 -12.18 -4.48
C GLY A 220 -17.60 -13.50 -5.08
N SER A 221 -18.32 -14.31 -4.32
CA SER A 221 -18.88 -15.60 -4.77
C SER A 221 -20.22 -15.49 -5.49
N MET A 222 -20.76 -14.28 -5.69
CA MET A 222 -22.02 -14.13 -6.42
C MET A 222 -21.89 -14.58 -7.87
N ARG A 223 -22.93 -15.26 -8.36
CA ARG A 223 -22.98 -15.81 -9.72
C ARG A 223 -23.42 -14.73 -10.70
N VAL A 224 -22.71 -14.62 -11.80
CA VAL A 224 -23.10 -13.79 -12.95
C VAL A 224 -24.00 -14.64 -13.85
N THR A 225 -25.26 -14.25 -14.01
CA THR A 225 -26.27 -15.05 -14.75
C THR A 225 -26.58 -14.52 -16.15
N ARG A 226 -26.03 -13.38 -16.51
CA ARG A 226 -26.24 -12.70 -17.80
C ARG A 226 -25.03 -11.82 -18.12
N ASP A 227 -24.92 -11.40 -19.37
CA ASP A 227 -23.92 -10.41 -19.77
C ASP A 227 -24.21 -9.05 -19.11
N ILE A 228 -23.14 -8.40 -18.65
CA ILE A 228 -23.18 -7.12 -17.94
C ILE A 228 -22.64 -6.04 -18.90
N PRO A 229 -23.49 -5.13 -19.40
CA PRO A 229 -23.11 -4.21 -20.47
C PRO A 229 -21.93 -3.28 -20.17
N TYR A 230 -21.73 -2.93 -18.89
CA TYR A 230 -20.71 -1.96 -18.46
C TYR A 230 -19.62 -2.57 -17.58
N VAL A 231 -19.41 -3.90 -17.67
CA VAL A 231 -18.46 -4.62 -16.82
C VAL A 231 -17.04 -4.04 -16.89
N ASP A 232 -16.54 -3.78 -18.10
CA ASP A 232 -15.18 -3.26 -18.30
C ASP A 232 -15.02 -1.86 -17.71
N GLY A 233 -16.01 -0.99 -17.93
CA GLY A 233 -16.04 0.33 -17.31
C GLY A 233 -16.04 0.23 -15.79
N GLY A 234 -16.87 -0.66 -15.23
CA GLY A 234 -16.95 -0.88 -13.79
C GLY A 234 -15.64 -1.36 -13.17
N LEU A 235 -14.96 -2.30 -13.84
CA LEU A 235 -13.64 -2.80 -13.45
C LEU A 235 -12.58 -1.69 -13.43
N VAL A 236 -12.55 -0.86 -14.48
CA VAL A 236 -11.61 0.26 -14.59
C VAL A 236 -11.84 1.28 -13.47
N PHE A 237 -13.10 1.69 -13.23
CA PHE A 237 -13.41 2.66 -12.17
C PHE A 237 -12.97 2.18 -10.78
N ALA A 238 -13.25 0.92 -10.44
CA ALA A 238 -12.91 0.36 -9.14
C ALA A 238 -11.39 0.15 -8.96
N CYS A 239 -10.70 -0.31 -10.01
CA CYS A 239 -9.25 -0.47 -10.01
C CYS A 239 -8.51 0.87 -9.91
N VAL A 240 -8.91 1.86 -10.72
CA VAL A 240 -8.33 3.21 -10.69
C VAL A 240 -8.55 3.87 -9.33
N ALA A 241 -9.71 3.67 -8.70
CA ALA A 241 -9.95 4.17 -7.35
C ALA A 241 -8.92 3.61 -6.34
N GLY A 242 -8.60 2.32 -6.42
CA GLY A 242 -7.57 1.71 -5.59
C GLY A 242 -6.16 2.22 -5.87
N LEU A 243 -5.77 2.34 -7.15
CA LEU A 243 -4.48 2.90 -7.55
C LEU A 243 -4.31 4.36 -7.12
N LEU A 244 -5.35 5.17 -7.23
CA LEU A 244 -5.36 6.55 -6.75
C LEU A 244 -5.29 6.62 -5.22
N ASN A 245 -5.85 5.64 -4.50
CA ASN A 245 -5.68 5.58 -3.04
C ASN A 245 -4.23 5.30 -2.65
N ILE A 246 -3.47 4.52 -3.44
CA ILE A 246 -2.02 4.36 -3.22
C ILE A 246 -1.30 5.70 -3.32
N LEU A 247 -1.65 6.56 -4.29
CA LEU A 247 -1.10 7.92 -4.37
C LEU A 247 -1.49 8.76 -3.15
N ALA A 248 -2.73 8.61 -2.67
CA ALA A 248 -3.20 9.28 -1.46
C ALA A 248 -2.43 8.81 -0.21
N MET A 249 -2.10 7.51 -0.11
CA MET A 249 -1.24 6.95 0.93
C MET A 249 0.18 7.52 0.87
N ILE A 250 0.78 7.63 -0.32
CA ILE A 250 2.11 8.22 -0.50
C ILE A 250 2.13 9.67 -0.03
N ASP A 251 1.10 10.46 -0.35
CA ASP A 251 0.96 11.83 0.13
C ASP A 251 0.81 11.89 1.67
N VAL A 252 0.04 11.00 2.29
CA VAL A 252 -0.09 10.91 3.76
C VAL A 252 1.25 10.56 4.41
N TYR A 253 1.92 9.54 3.89
CA TYR A 253 3.23 9.10 4.35
C TYR A 253 4.25 10.25 4.25
N GLY A 254 4.41 10.83 3.07
CA GLY A 254 5.39 11.88 2.79
C GLY A 254 5.14 13.16 3.58
N TRP A 255 3.88 13.55 3.80
CA TRP A 255 3.55 14.71 4.62
C TRP A 255 3.98 14.53 6.09
N THR A 256 3.74 13.35 6.66
CA THR A 256 4.11 13.06 8.06
C THR A 256 5.62 12.98 8.20
N GLU A 257 6.27 12.25 7.29
CA GLU A 257 7.72 12.14 7.26
C GLU A 257 8.39 13.51 7.16
N ALA A 258 7.94 14.36 6.23
CA ALA A 258 8.51 15.69 6.05
C ALA A 258 8.35 16.57 7.29
N ARG A 259 7.15 16.59 7.88
CA ARG A 259 6.85 17.39 9.07
C ARG A 259 7.66 16.95 10.29
N GLU A 260 7.82 15.65 10.52
CA GLU A 260 8.52 15.13 11.69
C GLU A 260 10.05 15.14 11.54
N LEU A 261 10.56 15.00 10.30
CA LEU A 261 11.99 15.07 10.01
C LEU A 261 12.50 16.49 9.69
N GLY A 262 11.60 17.47 9.58
CA GLY A 262 11.93 18.86 9.21
C GLY A 262 12.40 18.99 7.75
N LEU A 263 11.90 18.14 6.85
CA LEU A 263 12.19 18.21 5.42
C LEU A 263 11.25 19.22 4.75
N PRO A 264 11.65 19.85 3.63
CA PRO A 264 10.78 20.74 2.89
C PRO A 264 9.50 20.00 2.47
N LEU A 265 8.35 20.63 2.71
CA LEU A 265 7.08 20.14 2.19
C LEU A 265 7.02 20.52 0.71
N LYS A 266 6.61 19.59 -0.16
CA LYS A 266 6.45 19.89 -1.60
C LYS A 266 5.50 21.06 -1.88
N SER A 267 4.50 21.28 -0.99
CA SER A 267 3.62 22.45 -1.06
C SER A 267 4.28 23.78 -0.68
N SER A 268 5.39 23.77 0.05
CA SER A 268 6.17 24.98 0.37
C SER A 268 7.12 25.40 -0.74
N GLU A 269 7.50 24.50 -1.64
CA GLU A 269 8.34 24.83 -2.81
C GLU A 269 7.58 25.77 -3.76
N HIS A 270 6.32 25.45 -4.09
CA HIS A 270 5.50 26.31 -4.96
C HIS A 270 5.10 27.65 -4.30
N ALA A 271 4.96 27.70 -2.97
CA ALA A 271 4.74 28.96 -2.27
C ALA A 271 5.99 29.85 -2.29
N GLY A 272 7.19 29.25 -2.20
CA GLY A 272 8.46 29.95 -2.33
C GLY A 272 8.72 30.48 -3.74
N GLU A 273 8.41 29.70 -4.78
CA GLU A 273 8.48 30.15 -6.18
C GLU A 273 7.47 31.26 -6.48
N SER A 274 6.23 31.12 -6.00
CA SER A 274 5.20 32.15 -6.18
C SER A 274 5.50 33.44 -5.42
N ALA A 275 6.16 33.37 -4.25
CA ALA A 275 6.58 34.54 -3.49
C ALA A 275 7.85 35.20 -4.09
N ALA A 276 8.80 34.40 -4.60
CA ALA A 276 9.97 34.91 -5.32
C ALA A 276 9.60 35.59 -6.65
N ALA A 277 8.57 35.07 -7.35
CA ALA A 277 8.01 35.70 -8.55
C ALA A 277 7.22 36.99 -8.26
N ALA A 278 6.78 37.19 -7.02
CA ALA A 278 6.01 38.37 -6.60
C ALA A 278 6.86 39.47 -5.92
N ALA A 279 8.18 39.26 -5.76
CA ALA A 279 9.08 40.26 -5.20
C ALA A 279 9.36 41.38 -6.23
N PRO A 280 9.11 42.66 -5.93
CA PRO A 280 9.42 43.75 -6.85
C PRO A 280 10.93 43.86 -7.05
N ALA A 281 11.37 43.92 -8.32
CA ALA A 281 12.75 44.15 -8.71
C ALA A 281 13.21 45.58 -8.35
N THR A 282 13.49 45.84 -7.09
CA THR A 282 14.11 47.09 -6.65
C THR A 282 15.63 46.91 -6.61
N GLY A 283 16.32 47.43 -7.64
CA GLY A 283 17.78 47.53 -7.60
C GLY A 283 18.49 47.71 -8.94
N VAL A 284 18.04 48.62 -9.82
CA VAL A 284 18.91 49.10 -10.89
C VAL A 284 19.86 50.14 -10.29
N ASN A 285 21.08 49.70 -10.01
CA ASN A 285 22.16 50.56 -9.52
C ASN A 285 22.82 51.23 -10.73
N ILE A 286 22.34 52.42 -11.12
CA ILE A 286 22.99 53.26 -12.14
C ILE A 286 24.17 53.97 -11.47
N ARG A 287 25.40 53.52 -11.75
CA ARG A 287 26.60 54.33 -11.51
C ARG A 287 26.81 55.22 -12.73
N LEU A 288 26.73 56.54 -12.53
CA LEU A 288 27.32 57.56 -13.40
C LEU A 288 28.81 57.68 -13.08
#